data_AF-X1CIJ3-F1
#
_entry.id   AF-X1CIJ3-F1
#
_cell.length_a   1.000
_cell.length_b   1.000
_cell.length_c   1.000
_cell.angle_alpha   90.00
_cell.angle_beta   90.00
_cell.angle_gamma   90.00
#
_symmetry.space_group_name_H-M   'P 1'
#
loop_
_entity.id
_entity.type
_entity.pdbx_description
1 polymer ?
#
loop_
_entity_poly.entity_id
_entity_poly.type
_entity_poly.pdbx_seq_one_letter_code
_entity_poly.pdbx_strand_id
1 'polypeptide(L)' 'MFEELLIRIAKTLDNNNIPYMIIGGQAVLLYGEPRLTKDIDITLGVSIDKLSELLNIIKKIELMPLPENII' A
#
# COMPACT_ATOMS: atom_id res chain seq x y z
N MET A 1 -14.35 -6.11 -1.02
CA MET A 1 -13.37 -5.91 -2.11
C MET A 1 -12.07 -5.28 -1.61
N PHE A 2 -12.10 -4.10 -0.97
CA PHE A 2 -10.88 -3.48 -0.44
C PHE A 2 -10.27 -4.24 0.74
N GLU A 3 -11.07 -4.91 1.58
CA GLU A 3 -10.58 -5.66 2.74
C GLU A 3 -9.58 -6.76 2.37
N GLU A 4 -9.89 -7.62 1.39
CA GLU A 4 -8.98 -8.68 0.94
C GLU A 4 -7.68 -8.11 0.35
N LEU A 5 -7.78 -7.01 -0.40
CA LEU A 5 -6.62 -6.31 -0.95
C LEU A 5 -5.77 -5.70 0.16
N LEU A 6 -6.38 -5.05 1.16
CA LEU A 6 -5.71 -4.50 2.33
C LEU A 6 -5.00 -5.59 3.14
N ILE A 7 -5.65 -6.73 3.38
CA ILE A 7 -5.04 -7.88 4.07
C ILE A 7 -3.83 -8.40 3.29
N ARG A 8 -3.94 -8.50 1.96
CA ARG A 8 -2.83 -8.95 1.11
C ARG A 8 -1.65 -7.97 1.16
N ILE A 9 -1.91 -6.67 1.04
CA ILE A 9 -0.88 -5.64 1.14
C ILE A 9 -0.23 -5.66 2.53
N ALA A 10 -1.02 -5.64 3.60
CA ALA A 10 -0.56 -5.67 4.99
C ALA A 10 0.39 -6.84 5.24
N LYS A 11 -0.05 -8.07 4.95
CA LYS A 11 0.77 -9.28 5.12
C LYS A 11 2.08 -9.21 4.33
N THR A 12 2.06 -8.65 3.13
CA THR A 12 3.26 -8.52 2.32
C THR A 12 4.23 -7.50 2.89
N LEU A 13 3.75 -6.36 3.41
CA LEU A 13 4.61 -5.37 4.05
C LEU A 13 5.18 -5.91 5.38
N ASP A 14 4.35 -6.55 6.20
CA ASP A 14 4.76 -7.20 7.46
C ASP A 14 5.85 -8.26 7.23
N ASN A 15 5.66 -9.15 6.26
CA ASN A 15 6.62 -10.21 5.94
C ASN A 15 7.97 -9.67 5.43
N ASN A 16 8.02 -8.44 4.93
CA ASN A 16 9.24 -7.78 4.50
C ASN A 16 9.75 -6.75 5.52
N ASN A 17 9.18 -6.72 6.73
CA ASN A 17 9.51 -5.75 7.79
C ASN A 17 9.47 -4.29 7.31
N ILE A 18 8.50 -3.96 6.46
CA ILE A 18 8.28 -2.59 5.99
C ILE A 18 7.27 -1.93 6.92
N PRO A 19 7.65 -0.95 7.74
CA PRO A 19 6.67 -0.19 8.52
C PRO A 19 5.74 0.55 7.57
N TYR A 20 4.44 0.57 7.87
CA TYR A 20 3.46 1.29 7.06
C TYR A 20 2.31 1.83 7.89
N MET A 21 1.59 2.78 7.31
CA MET A 21 0.35 3.32 7.85
C MET A 21 -0.65 3.48 6.71
N ILE A 22 -1.86 2.95 6.90
CA ILE A 22 -3.00 3.28 6.04
C ILE A 22 -3.45 4.70 6.39
N ILE A 23 -3.56 5.55 5.38
CA ILE A 23 -3.98 6.95 5.53
C ILE A 23 -5.19 7.22 4.60
N GLY A 24 -5.59 8.48 4.50
CA GLY A 24 -6.64 8.89 3.57
C GLY A 24 -8.03 8.35 3.92
N GLY A 25 -8.88 8.18 2.89
CA GLY A 25 -10.29 7.85 3.07
C GLY A 25 -10.53 6.52 3.78
N GLN A 26 -9.71 5.50 3.48
CA GLN A 26 -9.83 4.17 4.08
C GLN A 26 -9.51 4.17 5.58
N ALA A 27 -8.58 5.03 6.03
CA ALA A 27 -8.26 5.17 7.45
C ALA A 27 -9.41 5.82 8.25
N VAL A 28 -10.15 6.74 7.62
CA VAL A 28 -11.26 7.46 8.27
C VAL A 28 -12.49 6.57 8.44
N LEU A 29 -12.66 5.50 7.65
CA LEU A 29 -13.80 4.57 7.80
C LEU A 29 -13.87 3.91 9.18
N LEU A 30 -12.78 3.90 9.93
CA LEU A 30 -12.76 3.35 11.29
C LEU A 30 -13.35 4.33 12.34
N TYR A 31 -13.29 5.63 12.11
CA TYR A 31 -13.61 6.65 13.13
C TYR A 31 -14.48 7.83 12.64
N GLY A 32 -14.80 7.90 11.35
CA GLY A 32 -15.53 9.00 10.73
C GLY A 32 -16.62 8.54 9.77
N GLU A 33 -17.31 9.51 9.18
CA GLU A 33 -18.44 9.24 8.28
C GLU A 33 -17.97 8.57 6.97
N PRO A 34 -18.66 7.51 6.49
CA PRO A 34 -18.33 6.86 5.25
C PRO A 34 -18.31 7.81 4.05
N ARG A 35 -17.19 7.84 3.33
CA ARG A 35 -17.05 8.54 2.05
C ARG A 35 -16.72 7.53 0.95
N LEU A 36 -17.29 7.73 -0.24
CA LEU A 36 -16.88 6.96 -1.41
C LEU A 36 -15.44 7.35 -1.81
N THR A 37 -14.50 6.46 -1.52
CA THR A 37 -13.12 6.45 -2.02
C THR A 37 -12.96 5.19 -2.88
N LYS A 38 -12.23 5.31 -3.99
CA LYS A 38 -11.95 4.20 -4.91
C LYS A 38 -10.46 3.82 -4.94
N ASP A 39 -9.72 4.30 -3.96
CA ASP A 39 -8.28 4.18 -3.80
C ASP A 39 -7.91 3.82 -2.35
N ILE A 40 -6.65 3.46 -2.16
CA ILE A 40 -6.05 3.19 -0.85
C ILE A 40 -4.76 4.00 -0.79
N ASP A 41 -4.63 4.86 0.21
CA ASP A 41 -3.42 5.62 0.47
C ASP A 41 -2.60 4.93 1.57
N ILE A 42 -1.32 4.68 1.31
CA ILE A 42 -0.41 4.01 2.24
C ILE A 42 0.90 4.78 2.30
N THR A 43 1.30 5.20 3.50
CA THR A 43 2.64 5.72 3.76
C THR A 43 3.55 4.57 4.18
N LEU A 44 4.75 4.48 3.57
CA LEU A 44 5.75 3.47 3.87
C LEU A 44 6.93 4.11 4.63
N GLY A 45 7.33 3.49 5.74
CA GLY A 45 8.50 3.86 6.52
C GLY A 45 9.80 3.30 5.93
N VAL A 46 10.06 3.56 4.64
CA VAL A 46 11.26 3.08 3.92
C VAL A 46 11.97 4.24 3.23
N SER A 47 13.31 4.14 3.10
CA SER A 47 14.08 5.10 2.29
C SER A 47 13.78 4.92 0.80
N ILE A 48 13.92 6.00 0.02
CA ILE A 48 13.82 5.96 -1.45
C ILE A 48 14.85 5.02 -2.08
N ASP A 49 15.99 4.78 -1.42
CA ASP A 49 17.03 3.86 -1.89
C ASP A 49 16.52 2.39 -1.98
N LYS A 50 15.38 2.11 -1.33
CA LYS A 50 14.71 0.81 -1.34
C LYS A 50 13.64 0.67 -2.43
N LEU A 51 13.50 1.63 -3.33
CA LEU A 51 12.49 1.61 -4.40
C LEU A 51 12.55 0.33 -5.24
N SER A 52 13.73 -0.10 -5.67
CA SER A 52 13.89 -1.33 -6.45
C SER A 52 13.45 -2.59 -5.71
N GLU A 53 13.69 -2.64 -4.39
CA GLU A 53 13.25 -3.73 -3.52
C GLU A 53 11.72 -3.72 -3.38
N LEU A 54 11.14 -2.54 -3.15
CA LEU A 54 9.69 -2.35 -3.08
C LEU A 54 9.00 -2.77 -4.38
N LEU A 55 9.53 -2.39 -5.54
CA LEU A 55 9.00 -2.79 -6.85
C LEU A 55 8.98 -4.32 -7.03
N ASN A 56 9.98 -5.03 -6.51
CA ASN A 56 10.02 -6.48 -6.54
C ASN A 56 9.00 -7.11 -5.57
N ILE A 57 8.74 -6.47 -4.42
CA ILE A 57 7.76 -6.92 -3.44
C ILE A 57 6.33 -6.75 -3.99
N ILE A 58 5.98 -5.57 -4.54
CA ILE A 58 4.62 -5.31 -5.02
C ILE A 58 4.22 -6.18 -6.23
N LYS A 59 5.19 -6.58 -7.06
CA LYS A 59 4.96 -7.55 -8.15
C LYS A 59 4.44 -8.89 -7.64
N LYS A 60 4.86 -9.32 -6.43
CA LYS A 60 4.41 -10.59 -5.82
C LYS A 60 2.95 -10.58 -5.38
N ILE A 61 2.33 -9.39 -5.29
CA ILE A 61 0.92 -9.22 -4.93
C ILE A 61 0.06 -8.72 -6.09
N GLU A 62 0.56 -8.91 -7.31
CA GLU A 62 -0.10 -8.57 -8.58
C GLU A 62 -0.41 -7.06 -8.72
N LEU A 63 0.38 -6.22 -8.02
CA LEU A 63 0.33 -4.78 -8.20
C LEU A 63 1.39 -4.35 -9.19
N MET A 64 1.00 -3.42 -10.07
CA MET A 64 1.89 -2.83 -11.07
C MET A 64 2.01 -1.34 -10.79
N PRO A 65 3.22 -0.77 -10.93
CA PRO A 65 3.35 0.67 -10.88
C PRO A 65 2.72 1.30 -12.13
N LEU A 66 2.07 2.45 -11.94
CA LEU A 66 1.41 3.18 -13.03
C LEU A 66 2.38 3.99 -13.91
N PRO A 67 3.44 4.63 -13.39
CA PRO A 67 4.39 5.34 -14.23
C PRO A 67 5.23 4.38 -15.10
N GLU A 68 5.53 4.77 -16.33
CA GLU A 68 6.35 3.96 -17.25
C GLU A 68 7.85 4.02 -16.91
N ASN A 69 8.32 5.17 -16.41
CA ASN A 69 9.72 5.43 -16.06
C ASN A 69 9.86 5.65 -14.55
N ILE A 70 10.33 4.64 -13.82
CA ILE A 70 10.42 4.63 -12.34
C ILE A 70 11.87 4.57 -11.86
N ILE A 71 12.81 4.21 -12.73
CA ILE A 71 14.26 4.10 -12.47
C ILE A 71 14.98 4.85 -13.58
#